data_AF-A0A946CNQ6-F1
#
_entry.id   AF-A0A946CNQ6-F1
#
_cell.length_a   1.000
_cell.length_b   1.000
_cell.length_c   1.000
_cell.angle_alpha   90.00
_cell.angle_beta   90.00
_cell.angle_gamma   90.00
#
_symmetry.space_group_name_H-M   'P 1'
#
loop_
_entity.id
_entity.type
_entity.pdbx_description
1 polymer ?
#
loop_
_entity_poly.entity_id
_entity_poly.type
_entity_poly.pdbx_seq_one_letter_code
_entity_poly.pdbx_strand_id
1 'polypeptide(L)'
;MGARPGRQRRFETRDFYLACFLRCSGYPLLGLRAEGRRKVFMFEDRPERETDVLSFYGDQTKVPPLAFSSTIKDMKALLHNA
;
A
#
# COMPACT_ATOMS: atom_id res chain seq x y z
N MET A 1 -34.95 7.33 -2.32
CA MET A 1 -33.92 6.59 -3.10
C MET A 1 -32.58 6.82 -2.37
N GLY A 2 -32.19 5.90 -1.49
CA GLY A 2 -31.05 6.09 -0.60
C GLY A 2 -29.73 6.02 -1.36
N ALA A 3 -28.92 7.07 -1.27
CA ALA A 3 -27.54 7.04 -1.74
C ALA A 3 -26.81 5.90 -1.02
N ARG A 4 -26.33 4.90 -1.78
CA ARG A 4 -25.45 3.87 -1.24
C ARG A 4 -24.15 4.58 -0.82
N PRO A 5 -23.72 4.50 0.45
CA PRO A 5 -22.48 5.14 0.87
C PRO A 5 -21.36 4.60 -0.02
N GLY A 6 -20.57 5.52 -0.58
CA GLY A 6 -19.54 5.21 -1.56
C GLY A 6 -18.69 4.05 -1.08
N ARG A 7 -18.59 3.00 -1.91
CA ARG A 7 -17.50 2.02 -1.78
C ARG A 7 -16.22 2.85 -1.83
N GLN A 8 -15.63 3.14 -0.67
CA GLN A 8 -14.24 3.58 -0.61
C GLN A 8 -13.47 2.58 -1.45
N ARG A 9 -12.96 3.00 -2.60
CA ARG A 9 -12.17 2.12 -3.44
C ARG A 9 -10.94 1.81 -2.59
N ARG A 10 -10.69 0.53 -2.38
CA ARG A 10 -9.54 0.03 -1.63
C ARG A 10 -8.64 -0.66 -2.62
N PHE A 11 -7.36 -0.35 -2.56
CA PHE A 11 -6.35 -1.08 -3.29
C PHE A 11 -5.75 -2.14 -2.38
N GLU A 12 -5.66 -3.37 -2.87
CA GLU A 12 -5.09 -4.48 -2.15
C GLU A 12 -3.86 -5.01 -2.89
N THR A 13 -2.78 -5.24 -2.15
CA THR A 13 -1.59 -5.88 -2.71
C THR A 13 -0.97 -6.86 -1.72
N ARG A 14 -0.32 -7.90 -2.26
CA ARG A 14 0.51 -8.85 -1.51
C ARG A 14 2.00 -8.56 -1.67
N ASP A 15 2.34 -7.64 -2.57
CA ASP A 15 3.71 -7.25 -2.84
C ASP A 15 4.19 -6.30 -1.73
N PHE A 16 5.17 -6.79 -0.97
CA PHE A 16 5.72 -6.07 0.17
C PHE A 16 6.43 -4.77 -0.22
N TYR A 17 7.19 -4.77 -1.32
CA TYR A 17 7.95 -3.59 -1.74
C TYR A 17 7.04 -2.55 -2.38
N LEU A 18 6.03 -2.99 -3.15
CA LEU A 18 4.99 -2.10 -3.63
C LEU A 18 4.23 -1.47 -2.46
N ALA A 19 3.86 -2.26 -1.44
CA ALA A 19 3.20 -1.73 -0.25
C ALA A 19 4.07 -0.71 0.50
N CYS A 20 5.36 -0.96 0.63
CA CYS A 20 6.30 0.00 1.22
C CYS A 20 6.39 1.27 0.38
N PHE A 21 6.40 1.15 -0.95
CA PHE A 21 6.46 2.29 -1.85
C PHE A 21 5.20 3.15 -1.70
N LEU A 22 4.03 2.53 -1.79
CA LEU A 22 2.75 3.22 -1.62
C LEU A 22 2.68 3.92 -0.26
N ARG A 23 3.08 3.24 0.82
CA ARG A 23 3.12 3.84 2.16
C ARG A 23 4.08 5.04 2.22
N CYS A 24 5.27 4.91 1.65
CA CYS A 24 6.27 5.98 1.62
C CYS A 24 5.82 7.17 0.75
N SER A 25 5.06 6.90 -0.32
CA SER A 25 4.44 7.89 -1.21
C SER A 25 3.15 8.50 -0.63
N GLY A 26 2.83 8.17 0.62
CA GLY A 26 1.74 8.79 1.38
C GLY A 26 0.37 8.13 1.20
N TYR A 27 0.28 6.93 0.63
CA TYR A 27 -0.97 6.17 0.61
C TYR A 27 -1.36 5.73 2.04
N PRO A 28 -2.60 5.99 2.49
CA PRO A 28 -3.08 5.57 3.79
C PRO A 28 -3.22 4.05 3.83
N LEU A 29 -2.48 3.39 4.71
CA LEU A 29 -2.63 1.96 5.00
C LEU A 29 -3.85 1.80 5.90
N LEU A 30 -4.91 1.20 5.37
CA LEU A 30 -6.17 0.93 6.07
C LEU A 30 -6.07 -0.30 6.97
N GLY A 31 -5.18 -1.25 6.65
CA GLY A 31 -4.92 -2.40 7.49
C GLY A 31 -4.23 -3.55 6.78
N LEU A 32 -4.07 -4.63 7.52
CA LEU A 32 -3.51 -5.90 7.07
C LEU A 32 -4.60 -6.97 7.17
N ARG A 33 -4.77 -7.75 6.12
CA ARG A 33 -5.65 -8.93 6.13
C ARG A 33 -4.82 -10.19 6.02
N ALA A 34 -5.02 -11.14 6.93
CA ALA A 34 -4.45 -12.46 6.79
C ALA A 34 -5.22 -13.26 5.72
N GLU A 35 -4.49 -13.89 4.82
CA GLU A 35 -5.03 -14.76 3.78
C GLU A 35 -4.21 -16.05 3.76
N GLY A 36 -4.58 -16.98 4.63
CA GLY A 36 -3.80 -18.18 4.91
C GLY A 36 -2.42 -17.83 5.48
N ARG A 37 -1.36 -18.26 4.79
CA ARG A 37 0.04 -17.95 5.16
C ARG A 37 0.51 -16.57 4.67
N ARG A 38 -0.29 -15.87 3.87
CA ARG A 38 0.08 -14.57 3.27
C ARG A 38 -0.61 -13.42 3.98
N LYS A 39 -0.01 -12.24 3.93
CA LYS A 39 -0.61 -10.98 4.40
C LYS A 39 -0.92 -10.11 3.19
N VAL A 40 -2.09 -9.48 3.21
CA VAL A 40 -2.57 -8.55 2.18
C VAL A 40 -2.59 -7.15 2.78
N PHE A 41 -1.93 -6.20 2.13
CA PHE A 41 -1.92 -4.79 2.49
C PHE A 41 -3.11 -4.10 1.85
N MET A 42 -3.92 -3.40 2.65
CA MET A 42 -5.09 -2.67 2.19
C MET A 42 -4.82 -1.17 2.28
N PHE A 43 -4.89 -0.46 1.15
CA PHE A 43 -4.69 0.98 1.07
C PHE A 43 -5.98 1.68 0.63
N GLU A 44 -6.13 2.94 1.02
CA GLU A 44 -7.13 3.82 0.41
C GLU A 44 -6.72 4.09 -1.04
N ASP A 45 -7.62 3.79 -1.99
CA ASP A 45 -7.35 3.97 -3.41
C ASP A 45 -7.39 5.46 -3.79
N ARG A 46 -6.59 5.83 -4.79
CA ARG A 46 -6.49 7.20 -5.31
C ARG A 46 -6.53 7.17 -6.83
N PRO A 47 -6.95 8.26 -7.50
CA PRO A 47 -6.96 8.32 -8.96
C PRO A 47 -5.61 7.97 -9.60
N GLU A 48 -4.49 8.33 -8.95
CA GLU A 48 -3.13 8.16 -9.45
C GLU A 48 -2.59 6.73 -9.25
N ARG A 49 -3.29 5.89 -8.48
CA ARG A 49 -2.80 4.57 -8.04
C ARG A 49 -2.40 3.67 -9.19
N GLU A 50 -3.17 3.65 -10.29
CA GLU A 50 -2.84 2.79 -11.44
C GLU A 50 -1.50 3.20 -12.05
N THR A 51 -1.32 4.50 -12.26
CA THR A 51 -0.10 5.09 -12.83
C THR A 51 1.09 4.88 -11.90
N ASP A 52 0.91 5.04 -10.58
CA ASP A 52 1.97 4.84 -9.60
C ASP A 52 2.43 3.38 -9.55
N VAL A 53 1.49 2.42 -9.61
CA VAL A 53 1.81 0.98 -9.64
C VAL A 53 2.54 0.62 -10.93
N LEU A 54 2.07 1.12 -12.09
CA LEU A 54 2.75 0.89 -13.36
C LEU A 54 4.16 1.49 -13.37
N SER A 55 4.30 2.71 -12.85
CA SER A 55 5.60 3.38 -12.72
C SER A 55 6.54 2.61 -11.80
N PHE A 56 6.04 2.03 -10.70
CA PHE A 56 6.84 1.24 -9.77
C PHE A 56 7.43 0.00 -10.46
N TYR A 57 6.60 -0.76 -11.18
CA TYR A 57 7.07 -1.93 -11.93
C TYR A 57 7.91 -1.57 -13.16
N GLY A 58 7.78 -0.35 -13.68
CA GLY A 58 8.58 0.19 -14.79
C GLY A 58 9.88 0.88 -14.37
N ASP A 59 10.24 0.88 -13.07
CA ASP A 59 11.41 1.60 -12.52
C ASP A 59 11.40 3.12 -12.79
N GLN A 60 10.21 3.73 -12.82
CA GLN A 60 10.00 5.16 -13.09
C GLN A 60 9.65 5.97 -11.83
N THR A 61 9.53 5.31 -10.68
CA THR A 61 9.20 5.97 -9.40
C THR A 61 10.43 6.51 -8.69
N LYS A 62 10.25 7.57 -7.87
CA LYS A 62 11.29 8.09 -6.99
C LYS A 62 10.75 8.29 -5.59
N VAL A 63 11.50 7.83 -4.59
CA VAL A 63 11.25 8.08 -3.17
C VAL A 63 12.57 8.42 -2.47
N PRO A 64 12.56 9.22 -1.40
CA PRO A 64 13.78 9.47 -0.62
C PRO A 64 14.30 8.15 -0.01
N PRO A 65 15.56 7.76 -0.25
CA PRO A 65 16.06 6.44 0.15
C PRO A 65 15.96 6.16 1.66
N LEU A 66 16.23 7.17 2.51
CA LEU A 66 16.13 7.02 3.96
C LEU A 66 14.68 6.87 4.43
N ALA A 67 13.74 7.62 3.84
CA ALA A 67 12.32 7.50 4.16
C ALA A 67 11.79 6.12 3.76
N PHE A 68 12.20 5.61 2.60
CA PHE A 68 11.82 4.29 2.14
C PHE A 68 12.40 3.18 3.03
N SER A 69 13.69 3.29 3.41
CA SER A 69 14.33 2.36 4.34
C SER A 69 13.64 2.33 5.70
N SER A 70 13.26 3.49 6.25
CA SER A 70 12.46 3.56 7.48
C SER A 70 11.11 2.88 7.30
N THR A 71 10.41 3.17 6.20
CA THR A 71 9.10 2.59 5.89
C THR A 71 9.17 1.07 5.81
N ILE A 72 10.22 0.49 5.21
CA ILE A 72 10.43 -0.96 5.18
C ILE A 72 10.55 -1.54 6.59
N LYS A 73 11.29 -0.89 7.49
CA LYS A 73 11.44 -1.33 8.87
C LYS A 73 10.10 -1.30 9.61
N ASP A 74 9.36 -0.21 9.46
CA ASP A 74 8.06 -0.02 10.10
C ASP A 74 7.05 -1.06 9.59
N MET A 75 7.00 -1.29 8.28
CA MET A 75 6.11 -2.28 7.66
C MET A 75 6.46 -3.71 8.09
N LYS A 76 7.74 -4.04 8.28
CA LYS A 76 8.14 -5.35 8.85
C LYS A 76 7.69 -5.49 10.29
N ALA A 77 7.89 -4.47 11.12
CA ALA A 77 7.44 -4.48 12.51
C ALA A 77 5.93 -4.68 12.62
N LEU A 78 5.15 -4.04 11.73
CA LEU A 78 3.69 -4.25 11.64
C LEU A 78 3.33 -5.71 11.33
N LEU A 79 4.06 -6.38 10.44
CA LEU A 79 3.78 -7.79 10.11
C LEU A 79 4.10 -8.76 11.25
N HIS A 80 5.11 -8.46 12.06
CA HIS A 80 5.47 -9.28 13.22
C HIS A 80 4.49 -9.10 14.38
N ASN A 81 3.87 -7.93 14.50
CA ASN A 81 2.93 -7.60 15.57
C ASN A 81 1.46 -7.89 15.22
N ALA A 82 1.15 -8.37 14.01
CA ALA A 82 -0.21 -8.50 13.47
C ALA A 82 -0.62 -9.93 13.09
#